data_AF-A0A2D3RBV4-F1
#
_entry.id   AF-A0A2D3RBV4-F1
#
_cell.length_a   1.000
_cell.length_b   1.000
_cell.length_c   1.000
_cell.angle_alpha   90.00
_cell.angle_beta   90.00
_cell.angle_gamma   90.00
#
_symmetry.space_group_name_H-M   'P 1'
#
loop_
_entity.id
_entity.type
_entity.pdbx_description
1 polymer ?
#
loop_
_entity_poly.entity_id
_entity_poly.type
_entity_poly.pdbx_seq_one_letter_code
_entity_poly.pdbx_strand_id
1 'polypeptide(L)'
;MTMMIRSLLALSAFLGLATAGAALLSAQTPGPSIAEQQRSLLTAREQSERARQRSEALRRQAEAASNDADRLAAEAAALAARIQSAEADIKAARTRIAIVTKLQQRQRARLAEKQGPMIQLTAALQMMTRKPTALALVEPRSLDELIYMRSILSAVMPEIERRTASLRDEVRQGEQLRLQAARAIVSLDESQRRLTERRRQLASLEASERIEAQRFSDDAGIEQDQALALGEEARDILDLMDRIRESGAVRESLADLDGPLLRPGQGREPPVDRSAQNGDVAGAYRLPVIGEIVTGLGEISDSGYRSRGLTIAVDPGAQIVAPAAGRVAYSGRYRGYGNILIIEHDGGWTSLITNMATSSAAVGDRVVQGAPVGRSGTDDPAVTVELRRNGRPIDIAALVG
;
A
#
# COMPACT_ATOMS: atom_id res chain seq x y z
N MET A 1 36.93 -36.86 -9.03
CA MET A 1 37.47 -35.73 -8.24
C MET A 1 36.23 -35.09 -7.61
N THR A 2 35.76 -35.44 -6.42
CA THR A 2 36.44 -35.77 -5.16
C THR A 2 35.56 -36.69 -4.31
N MET A 3 36.21 -37.53 -3.51
CA MET A 3 35.71 -38.57 -2.59
C MET A 3 34.80 -38.07 -1.44
N MET A 4 33.81 -38.88 -1.04
CA MET A 4 33.63 -39.58 0.26
C MET A 4 33.44 -38.74 1.53
N ILE A 5 32.46 -39.17 2.36
CA ILE A 5 32.46 -39.43 3.82
C ILE A 5 30.96 -39.64 4.19
N ARG A 6 30.36 -40.84 4.22
CA ARG A 6 30.38 -41.95 5.22
C ARG A 6 30.12 -41.56 6.68
N SER A 7 28.98 -42.05 7.20
CA SER A 7 28.84 -42.88 8.43
C SER A 7 29.15 -42.20 9.78
N LEU A 8 28.63 -42.52 10.97
CA LEU A 8 27.63 -43.42 11.57
C LEU A 8 27.73 -43.14 13.11
N LEU A 9 26.69 -43.48 13.89
CA LEU A 9 26.74 -44.01 15.27
C LEU A 9 27.36 -43.20 16.46
N ALA A 10 26.46 -42.91 17.42
CA ALA A 10 26.37 -43.51 18.77
C ALA A 10 27.23 -43.05 19.96
N LEU A 11 26.61 -43.26 21.14
CA LEU A 11 27.17 -43.40 22.50
C LEU A 11 27.52 -42.07 23.19
N SER A 12 27.19 -41.78 24.46
CA SER A 12 27.06 -42.59 25.68
C SER A 12 26.44 -41.66 26.77
N ALA A 13 25.47 -42.06 27.60
CA ALA A 13 25.56 -42.93 28.78
C ALA A 13 25.79 -42.18 30.13
N PHE A 14 24.90 -42.50 31.09
CA PHE A 14 25.10 -42.62 32.55
C PHE A 14 25.29 -41.36 33.44
N LEU A 15 24.41 -41.17 34.43
CA LEU A 15 24.60 -41.62 35.84
C LEU A 15 23.67 -40.85 36.81
N GLY A 16 22.98 -41.56 37.71
CA GLY A 16 22.53 -40.95 38.98
C GLY A 16 21.19 -41.41 39.56
N LEU A 17 21.13 -42.64 40.08
CA LEU A 17 20.14 -43.05 41.09
C LEU A 17 20.49 -42.43 42.46
N ALA A 18 19.45 -42.25 43.29
CA ALA A 18 19.43 -42.14 44.76
C ALA A 18 19.17 -40.74 45.34
N THR A 19 17.94 -40.49 45.81
CA THR A 19 17.60 -40.46 47.25
C THR A 19 16.15 -39.99 47.43
N ALA A 20 15.37 -40.83 48.09
CA ALA A 20 14.08 -40.46 48.67
C ALA A 20 14.32 -39.76 50.02
N GLY A 21 13.47 -38.79 50.34
CA GLY A 21 13.16 -38.43 51.72
C GLY A 21 13.59 -37.04 52.17
N ALA A 22 12.60 -36.33 52.73
CA ALA A 22 12.71 -35.14 53.59
C ALA A 22 12.86 -33.78 52.90
N ALA A 23 11.72 -33.20 52.50
CA ALA A 23 11.37 -31.81 52.83
C ALA A 23 9.87 -31.55 52.56
N LEU A 24 9.02 -32.15 53.38
CA LEU A 24 7.68 -31.61 53.65
C LEU A 24 7.87 -30.38 54.55
N LEU A 25 8.06 -29.21 53.94
CA LEU A 25 7.77 -27.92 54.57
C LEU A 25 6.91 -27.10 53.62
N SER A 26 5.64 -27.01 53.98
CA SER A 26 4.76 -25.84 53.87
C SER A 26 5.24 -24.72 52.94
N ALA A 27 4.71 -24.69 51.72
CA ALA A 27 4.60 -23.45 50.95
C ALA A 27 3.12 -23.18 50.67
N GLN A 28 2.45 -22.54 51.63
CA GLN A 28 1.28 -21.72 51.33
C GLN A 28 1.77 -20.61 50.40
N THR A 29 1.58 -20.75 49.08
CA THR A 29 1.76 -19.61 48.18
C THR A 29 0.42 -18.89 48.02
N PRO A 30 0.33 -17.60 48.40
CA PRO A 30 -0.86 -16.77 48.25
C PRO A 30 -1.28 -16.69 46.77
N GLY A 31 -2.54 -16.34 46.50
CA GLY A 31 -2.95 -15.89 45.17
C GLY A 31 -2.00 -14.78 44.63
N PRO A 32 -1.93 -14.57 43.31
CA PRO A 32 -0.99 -13.62 42.73
C PRO A 32 -1.10 -12.31 43.49
N SER A 33 0.00 -11.92 44.13
CA SER A 33 0.00 -10.76 45.03
C SER A 33 -0.44 -9.52 44.25
N ILE A 34 -1.03 -8.53 44.92
CA ILE A 34 -1.38 -7.24 44.32
C ILE A 34 -0.22 -6.66 43.49
N ALA A 35 1.04 -6.95 43.88
CA ALA A 35 2.24 -6.56 43.16
C ALA A 35 2.43 -7.25 41.78
N GLU A 36 2.02 -8.51 41.60
CA GLU A 36 2.05 -9.19 40.30
C GLU A 36 0.97 -8.65 39.35
N GLN A 37 -0.23 -8.33 39.86
CA GLN A 37 -1.29 -7.67 39.09
C GLN A 37 -0.93 -6.22 38.72
N GLN A 38 -0.23 -5.49 39.59
CA GLN A 38 0.29 -4.17 39.25
C GLN A 38 1.38 -4.22 38.17
N ARG A 39 2.22 -5.27 38.16
CA ARG A 39 3.21 -5.47 37.08
C ARG A 39 2.57 -5.77 35.74
N SER A 40 1.56 -6.64 35.69
CA SER A 40 0.85 -6.92 34.44
C SER A 40 0.13 -5.68 33.89
N LEU A 41 -0.42 -4.84 34.78
CA LEU A 41 -1.03 -3.56 34.44
C LEU A 41 -0.02 -2.58 33.83
N LEU A 42 1.18 -2.48 34.43
CA LEU A 42 2.25 -1.66 33.89
C LEU A 42 2.70 -2.14 32.50
N THR A 43 2.83 -3.46 32.30
CA THR A 43 3.20 -4.01 30.98
C THR A 43 2.12 -3.80 29.93
N ALA A 44 0.83 -3.92 30.29
CA ALA A 44 -0.28 -3.67 29.38
C ALA A 44 -0.37 -2.19 28.99
N ARG A 45 -0.14 -1.27 29.95
CA ARG A 45 -0.04 0.16 29.66
C ARG A 45 1.12 0.48 28.72
N GLU A 46 2.30 -0.08 28.95
CA GLU A 46 3.44 0.12 28.05
C GLU A 46 3.14 -0.39 26.63
N GLN A 47 2.46 -1.53 26.49
CA GLN A 47 2.08 -2.07 25.19
C GLN A 47 1.07 -1.17 24.46
N SER A 48 0.05 -0.68 25.16
CA SER A 48 -0.93 0.26 24.61
C SER A 48 -0.29 1.57 24.16
N GLU A 49 0.61 2.15 24.96
CA GLU A 49 1.33 3.38 24.58
C GLU A 49 2.25 3.16 23.38
N ARG A 50 2.96 2.03 23.30
CA ARG A 50 3.77 1.67 22.12
C ARG A 50 2.91 1.51 20.86
N ALA A 51 1.74 0.88 20.97
CA ALA A 51 0.79 0.74 19.87
C ALA A 51 0.27 2.11 19.40
N ARG A 52 -0.06 3.00 20.34
CA ARG A 52 -0.51 4.37 20.05
C ARG A 52 0.55 5.20 19.34
N GLN A 53 1.80 5.17 19.84
CA GLN A 53 2.93 5.87 19.20
C GLN A 53 3.18 5.36 17.79
N ARG A 54 3.08 4.04 17.57
CA ARG A 54 3.23 3.43 16.25
C ARG A 54 2.12 3.92 15.30
N SER A 55 0.86 3.86 15.72
CA SER A 55 -0.28 4.37 14.95
C SER A 55 -0.12 5.85 14.57
N GLU A 56 0.33 6.70 15.50
CA GLU A 56 0.58 8.12 15.22
C GLU A 56 1.74 8.35 14.25
N ALA A 57 2.81 7.55 14.31
CA ALA A 57 3.92 7.62 13.35
C ALA A 57 3.45 7.28 11.93
N LEU A 58 2.63 6.23 11.81
CA LEU A 58 2.10 5.76 10.54
C LEU A 58 1.07 6.73 9.95
N ARG A 59 0.20 7.31 10.79
CA ARG A 59 -0.70 8.37 10.37
C ARG A 59 0.05 9.56 9.77
N ARG A 60 1.15 9.99 10.40
CA ARG A 60 2.01 11.06 9.86
C ARG A 60 2.65 10.69 8.52
N GLN A 61 3.04 9.43 8.35
CA GLN A 61 3.57 8.93 7.08
C GLN A 61 2.51 8.95 5.97
N ALA A 62 1.27 8.51 6.27
CA ALA A 62 0.15 8.56 5.33
C ALA A 62 -0.23 10.01 4.96
N GLU A 63 -0.27 10.92 5.92
CA GLU A 63 -0.52 12.35 5.67
C GLU A 63 0.58 12.96 4.78
N ALA A 64 1.85 12.65 5.04
CA ALA A 64 2.96 13.10 4.19
C ALA A 64 2.84 12.57 2.75
N ALA A 65 2.57 11.27 2.59
CA ALA A 65 2.34 10.64 1.29
C ALA A 65 1.17 11.26 0.51
N SER A 66 0.04 11.54 1.18
CA SER A 66 -1.10 12.22 0.57
C SER A 66 -0.72 13.62 0.08
N ASN A 67 0.02 14.39 0.88
CA ASN A 67 0.49 15.71 0.49
C ASN A 67 1.45 15.65 -0.72
N ASP A 68 2.25 14.60 -0.82
CA ASP A 68 3.16 14.38 -1.96
C ASP A 68 2.36 14.09 -3.24
N ALA A 69 1.33 13.26 -3.15
CA ALA A 69 0.41 12.99 -4.25
C ALA A 69 -0.32 14.27 -4.73
N ASP A 70 -0.81 15.09 -3.80
CA ASP A 70 -1.47 16.36 -4.13
C ASP A 70 -0.51 17.33 -4.85
N ARG A 71 0.77 17.37 -4.43
CA ARG A 71 1.80 18.17 -5.10
C ARG A 71 2.07 17.69 -6.52
N LEU A 72 2.20 16.39 -6.73
CA LEU A 72 2.39 15.81 -8.07
C LEU A 72 1.19 16.08 -8.98
N ALA A 73 -0.03 15.93 -8.47
CA ALA A 73 -1.24 16.24 -9.22
C ALA A 73 -1.29 17.73 -9.63
N ALA A 74 -0.88 18.65 -8.75
CA ALA A 74 -0.77 20.07 -9.07
C ALA A 74 0.29 20.36 -10.16
N GLU A 75 1.43 19.67 -10.12
CA GLU A 75 2.47 19.75 -11.15
C GLU A 75 1.98 19.23 -12.50
N ALA A 76 1.25 18.11 -12.52
CA ALA A 76 0.62 17.54 -13.71
C ALA A 76 -0.34 18.55 -14.35
N ALA A 77 -1.23 19.13 -13.53
CA ALA A 77 -2.20 20.13 -13.98
C ALA A 77 -1.52 21.38 -14.56
N ALA A 78 -0.45 21.86 -13.91
CA ALA A 78 0.33 22.99 -14.41
C ALA A 78 1.02 22.68 -15.75
N LEU A 79 1.53 21.46 -15.93
CA LEU A 79 2.13 21.02 -17.19
C LEU A 79 1.08 20.88 -18.29
N ALA A 80 -0.08 20.31 -17.99
CA ALA A 80 -1.22 20.22 -18.91
C ALA A 80 -1.67 21.60 -19.40
N ALA A 81 -1.79 22.59 -18.50
CA ALA A 81 -2.11 23.97 -18.87
C ALA A 81 -1.05 24.59 -19.82
N ARG A 82 0.25 24.32 -19.57
CA ARG A 82 1.34 24.77 -20.46
C ARG A 82 1.30 24.08 -21.83
N ILE A 83 0.89 22.82 -21.89
CA ILE A 83 0.68 22.06 -23.14
C ILE A 83 -0.46 22.71 -23.93
N GLN A 84 -1.60 22.98 -23.28
CA GLN A 84 -2.74 23.61 -23.92
C GLN A 84 -2.40 25.01 -24.47
N SER A 85 -1.67 25.82 -23.70
CA SER A 85 -1.17 27.12 -24.17
C SER A 85 -0.27 26.96 -25.41
N ALA A 86 0.67 26.01 -25.38
CA ALA A 86 1.57 25.77 -26.50
C ALA A 86 0.82 25.27 -27.76
N GLU A 87 -0.23 24.47 -27.60
CA GLU A 87 -1.10 24.04 -28.69
C GLU A 87 -1.86 25.21 -29.32
N ALA A 88 -2.37 26.13 -28.50
CA ALA A 88 -3.02 27.35 -28.97
C ALA A 88 -2.04 28.23 -29.76
N ASP A 89 -0.81 28.39 -29.26
CA ASP A 89 0.25 29.15 -29.94
C ASP A 89 0.65 28.50 -31.27
N ILE A 90 0.80 27.18 -31.31
CA ILE A 90 1.09 26.40 -32.52
C ILE A 90 -0.04 26.57 -33.54
N LYS A 91 -1.30 26.53 -33.10
CA LYS A 91 -2.46 26.75 -33.96
C LYS A 91 -2.43 28.17 -34.54
N ALA A 92 -2.20 29.19 -33.73
CA ALA A 92 -2.08 30.57 -34.17
C ALA A 92 -0.90 30.76 -35.16
N ALA A 93 0.25 30.14 -34.90
CA ALA A 93 1.41 30.17 -35.78
C ALA A 93 1.12 29.53 -37.15
N ARG A 94 0.45 28.37 -37.19
CA ARG A 94 0.01 27.73 -38.44
C ARG A 94 -0.91 28.63 -39.24
N THR A 95 -1.88 29.29 -38.60
CA THR A 95 -2.77 30.25 -39.27
C THR A 95 -2.00 31.44 -39.83
N ARG A 96 -1.06 32.01 -39.08
CA ARG A 96 -0.20 33.11 -39.56
C ARG A 96 0.62 32.69 -40.78
N ILE A 97 1.23 31.52 -40.75
CA ILE A 97 1.97 30.97 -41.89
C ILE A 97 1.06 30.83 -43.11
N ALA A 98 -0.15 30.27 -42.96
CA ALA A 98 -1.10 30.13 -44.06
C ALA A 98 -1.49 31.48 -44.68
N ILE A 99 -1.72 32.51 -43.86
CA ILE A 99 -1.98 33.89 -44.32
C ILE A 99 -0.78 34.42 -45.11
N VAL A 100 0.43 34.29 -44.58
CA VAL A 100 1.66 34.74 -45.24
C VAL A 100 1.87 34.03 -46.58
N THR A 101 1.63 32.72 -46.65
CA THR A 101 1.71 31.95 -47.90
C THR A 101 0.71 32.49 -48.95
N LYS A 102 -0.53 32.80 -48.54
CA LYS A 102 -1.53 33.39 -49.44
C LYS A 102 -1.13 34.79 -49.92
N LEU A 103 -0.54 35.61 -49.04
CA LEU A 103 -0.02 36.93 -49.40
C LEU A 103 1.13 36.82 -50.41
N GLN A 104 2.06 35.88 -50.20
CA GLN A 104 3.16 35.60 -51.13
C GLN A 104 2.66 35.17 -52.51
N GLN A 105 1.66 34.29 -52.58
CA GLN A 105 1.06 33.86 -53.85
C GLN A 105 0.45 35.05 -54.61
N ARG A 106 -0.31 35.91 -53.92
CA ARG A 106 -0.89 37.12 -54.52
C ARG A 106 0.16 38.13 -54.95
N GLN A 107 1.27 38.25 -54.21
CA GLN A 107 2.37 39.13 -54.57
C GLN A 107 3.11 38.61 -55.81
N ARG A 108 3.37 37.31 -55.89
CA ARG A 108 3.97 36.67 -57.08
C ARG A 108 3.11 36.85 -58.32
N ALA A 109 1.80 36.66 -58.21
CA ALA A 109 0.87 36.89 -59.32
C ALA A 109 0.92 38.35 -59.81
N ARG A 110 0.88 39.33 -58.89
CA ARG A 110 1.00 40.76 -59.22
C ARG A 110 2.35 41.12 -59.86
N LEU A 111 3.45 40.55 -59.36
CA LEU A 111 4.77 40.75 -59.95
C LEU A 111 4.84 40.18 -61.37
N ALA A 112 4.28 38.99 -61.61
CA ALA A 112 4.24 38.37 -62.94
C ALA A 112 3.43 39.23 -63.94
N GLU A 113 2.29 39.77 -63.51
CA GLU A 113 1.47 40.69 -64.31
C GLU A 113 2.23 41.97 -64.70
N LYS A 114 3.00 42.55 -63.77
CA LYS A 114 3.81 43.76 -64.02
C LYS A 114 5.08 43.50 -64.85
N GLN A 115 5.65 42.30 -64.77
CA GLN A 115 6.91 41.96 -65.46
C GLN A 115 6.73 41.79 -66.97
N GLY A 116 5.57 41.33 -67.45
CA GLY A 116 5.31 41.12 -68.88
C GLY A 116 5.56 42.37 -69.75
N PRO A 117 4.90 43.51 -69.46
CA PRO A 117 5.13 44.76 -70.20
C PRO A 117 6.57 45.29 -70.07
N MET A 118 7.21 45.10 -68.91
CA MET A 118 8.60 45.52 -68.70
C MET A 118 9.59 44.72 -69.55
N ILE A 119 9.41 43.40 -69.68
CA ILE A 119 10.24 42.56 -70.55
C ILE A 119 10.11 43.02 -72.00
N GLN A 120 8.88 43.30 -72.46
CA GLN A 120 8.63 43.82 -73.81
C GLN A 120 9.26 45.20 -74.02
N LEU A 121 9.13 46.12 -73.05
CA LEU A 121 9.75 47.44 -73.11
C LEU A 121 11.28 47.34 -73.17
N THR A 122 11.88 46.48 -72.34
CA THR A 122 13.33 46.28 -72.31
C THR A 122 13.81 45.69 -73.64
N ALA A 123 13.07 44.73 -74.21
CA ALA A 123 13.36 44.18 -75.52
C ALA A 123 13.24 45.24 -76.65
N ALA A 124 12.21 46.10 -76.61
CA ALA A 124 12.02 47.18 -77.58
C ALA A 124 13.15 48.22 -77.50
N LEU A 125 13.54 48.65 -76.30
CA LEU A 125 14.67 49.54 -76.07
C LEU A 125 15.99 48.92 -76.53
N GLN A 126 16.20 47.63 -76.27
CA GLN A 126 17.37 46.88 -76.70
C GLN A 126 17.41 46.72 -78.24
N MET A 127 16.26 46.56 -78.89
CA MET A 127 16.15 46.50 -80.36
C MET A 127 16.39 47.87 -81.02
N MET A 128 15.92 48.96 -80.40
CA MET A 128 16.21 50.34 -80.84
C MET A 128 17.71 50.68 -80.72
N THR A 129 18.35 50.27 -79.62
CA THR A 129 19.79 50.52 -79.40
C THR A 129 20.70 49.62 -80.23
N ARG A 130 20.21 48.45 -80.67
CA ARG A 130 20.94 47.52 -81.55
C ARG A 130 20.78 47.81 -83.05
N LYS A 131 19.87 48.69 -83.48
CA LYS A 131 19.91 49.23 -84.85
C LYS A 131 21.17 50.10 -84.96
N PRO A 132 22.15 49.75 -85.81
CA PRO A 132 23.43 50.42 -85.79
C PRO A 132 23.23 51.89 -86.13
N THR A 133 23.80 52.78 -85.31
CA THR A 133 23.98 54.20 -85.62
C THR A 133 24.63 54.44 -86.98
N ALA A 134 25.24 53.42 -87.59
CA ALA A 134 25.70 53.41 -88.98
C ALA A 134 24.59 53.68 -90.01
N LEU A 135 23.32 53.36 -89.73
CA LEU A 135 22.18 53.71 -90.60
C LEU A 135 21.67 55.14 -90.38
N ALA A 136 22.16 55.86 -89.36
CA ALA A 136 21.78 57.26 -89.12
C ALA A 136 22.53 58.27 -90.01
N LEU A 137 23.48 57.80 -90.84
CA LEU A 137 24.28 58.64 -91.74
C LEU A 137 23.72 58.71 -93.18
N VAL A 138 22.65 57.98 -93.50
CA VAL A 138 22.14 57.83 -94.88
C VAL A 138 20.74 58.43 -95.08
N GLU A 139 20.05 58.86 -94.02
CA GLU A 139 18.77 59.60 -94.11
C GLU A 139 18.88 60.98 -93.45
N PRO A 140 18.47 62.08 -94.12
CA PRO A 140 18.39 63.38 -93.48
C PRO A 140 17.20 63.37 -92.51
N ARG A 141 17.43 63.00 -91.25
CA ARG A 141 16.42 63.18 -90.20
C ARG A 141 16.14 64.68 -90.04
N SER A 142 14.86 65.04 -90.13
CA SER A 142 14.42 66.40 -89.85
C SER A 142 14.74 66.75 -88.39
N LEU A 143 15.11 68.01 -88.12
CA LEU A 143 15.37 68.50 -86.77
C LEU A 143 14.16 68.26 -85.84
N ASP A 144 12.97 68.29 -86.42
CA ASP A 144 11.68 68.04 -85.76
C ASP A 144 11.57 66.63 -85.18
N GLU A 145 12.12 65.62 -85.87
CA GLU A 145 12.06 64.22 -85.45
C GLU A 145 12.96 63.95 -84.23
N LEU A 146 14.11 64.64 -84.14
CA LEU A 146 15.00 64.60 -82.97
C LEU A 146 14.39 65.31 -81.76
N ILE A 147 13.75 66.46 -81.97
CA ILE A 147 13.05 67.20 -80.92
C ILE A 147 11.86 66.37 -80.40
N TYR A 148 11.10 65.74 -81.30
CA TYR A 148 10.00 64.86 -80.96
C TYR A 148 10.47 63.64 -80.14
N MET A 149 11.50 62.93 -80.58
CA MET A 149 12.09 61.80 -79.84
C MET A 149 12.59 62.23 -78.45
N ARG A 150 13.29 63.37 -78.36
CA ARG A 150 13.75 63.91 -77.07
C ARG A 150 12.58 64.26 -76.15
N SER A 151 11.50 64.83 -76.69
CA SER A 151 10.30 65.17 -75.91
C SER A 151 9.63 63.90 -75.36
N ILE A 152 9.48 62.86 -76.18
CA ILE A 152 8.94 61.56 -75.75
C ILE A 152 9.83 60.95 -74.66
N LEU A 153 11.15 60.88 -74.89
CA LEU A 153 12.07 60.32 -73.90
C LEU A 153 12.04 61.12 -72.59
N SER A 154 11.98 62.45 -72.64
CA SER A 154 11.90 63.28 -71.44
C SER A 154 10.61 63.07 -70.64
N ALA A 155 9.50 62.72 -71.30
CA ALA A 155 8.23 62.41 -70.65
C ALA A 155 8.16 60.96 -70.13
N VAL A 156 8.76 60.01 -70.84
CA VAL A 156 8.67 58.57 -70.54
C VAL A 156 9.72 58.11 -69.51
N MET A 157 10.93 58.70 -69.53
CA MET A 157 12.02 58.29 -68.63
C MET A 157 11.67 58.39 -67.13
N PRO A 158 11.07 59.48 -66.62
CA PRO A 158 10.68 59.56 -65.22
C PRO A 158 9.67 58.47 -64.82
N GLU A 159 8.78 58.08 -65.75
CA GLU A 159 7.78 57.04 -65.51
C GLU A 159 8.42 55.65 -65.47
N ILE A 160 9.43 55.38 -66.31
CA ILE A 160 10.22 54.13 -66.26
C ILE A 160 10.97 54.05 -64.93
N GLU A 161 11.62 55.13 -64.50
CA GLU A 161 12.35 55.17 -63.22
C GLU A 161 11.40 54.91 -62.04
N ARG A 162 10.25 55.59 -62.01
CA ARG A 162 9.22 55.41 -60.97
C ARG A 162 8.69 53.98 -60.91
N ARG A 163 8.35 53.38 -62.06
CA ARG A 163 7.88 51.99 -62.15
C ARG A 163 8.95 50.98 -61.74
N THR A 164 10.19 51.20 -62.17
CA THR A 164 11.32 50.32 -61.84
C THR A 164 11.66 50.38 -60.35
N ALA A 165 11.60 51.57 -59.73
CA ALA A 165 11.76 51.73 -58.30
C ALA A 165 10.67 50.99 -57.52
N SER A 166 9.40 51.18 -57.88
CA SER A 166 8.27 50.48 -57.27
C SER A 166 8.40 48.95 -57.39
N LEU A 167 8.79 48.43 -58.54
CA LEU A 167 9.01 46.99 -58.74
C LEU A 167 10.15 46.46 -57.87
N ARG A 168 11.26 47.20 -57.77
CA ARG A 168 12.39 46.83 -56.91
C ARG A 168 11.98 46.75 -55.44
N ASP A 169 11.15 47.67 -54.98
CA ASP A 169 10.64 47.66 -53.61
C ASP A 169 9.65 46.50 -53.37
N GLU A 170 8.77 46.19 -54.32
CA GLU A 170 7.90 45.01 -54.23
C GLU A 170 8.69 43.70 -54.18
N VAL A 171 9.78 43.57 -54.95
CA VAL A 171 10.67 42.39 -54.91
C VAL A 171 11.36 42.28 -53.55
N ARG A 172 11.90 43.39 -53.02
CA ARG A 172 12.52 43.41 -51.68
C ARG A 172 11.55 43.01 -50.58
N GLN A 173 10.33 43.54 -50.60
CA GLN A 173 9.27 43.17 -49.65
C GLN A 173 8.92 41.67 -49.76
N GLY A 174 8.89 41.13 -50.98
CA GLY A 174 8.63 39.71 -51.22
C GLY A 174 9.71 38.80 -50.63
N GLU A 175 10.99 39.13 -50.82
CA GLU A 175 12.10 38.39 -50.21
C GLU A 175 12.09 38.49 -48.68
N GLN A 176 11.80 39.66 -48.11
CA GLN A 176 11.65 39.80 -46.66
C GLN A 176 10.53 38.92 -46.12
N LEU A 177 9.37 38.91 -46.77
CA LEU A 177 8.24 38.06 -46.41
C LEU A 177 8.59 36.57 -46.53
N ARG A 178 9.39 36.19 -47.54
CA ARG A 178 9.90 34.82 -47.73
C ARG A 178 10.81 34.38 -46.59
N LEU A 179 11.75 35.23 -46.18
CA LEU A 179 12.65 34.97 -45.07
C LEU A 179 11.90 34.88 -43.73
N GLN A 180 10.92 35.76 -43.51
CA GLN A 180 10.06 35.70 -42.32
C GLN A 180 9.26 34.39 -42.25
N ALA A 181 8.67 33.97 -43.37
CA ALA A 181 7.95 32.70 -43.44
C ALA A 181 8.85 31.50 -43.16
N ALA A 182 10.06 31.47 -43.72
CA ALA A 182 11.03 30.40 -43.47
C ALA A 182 11.40 30.30 -41.98
N ARG A 183 11.69 31.44 -41.34
CA ARG A 183 11.97 31.49 -39.88
C ARG A 183 10.77 31.02 -39.06
N ALA A 184 9.55 31.42 -39.43
CA ALA A 184 8.33 31.01 -38.75
C ALA A 184 8.09 29.49 -38.85
N ILE A 185 8.38 28.87 -39.99
CA ILE A 185 8.27 27.41 -40.19
C ILE A 185 9.26 26.66 -39.29
N VAL A 186 10.51 27.10 -39.23
CA VAL A 186 11.53 26.49 -38.35
C VAL A 186 11.11 26.61 -36.88
N SER A 187 10.68 27.80 -36.45
CA SER A 187 10.20 28.04 -35.08
C SER A 187 8.95 27.20 -34.73
N LEU A 188 8.06 26.97 -35.69
CA LEU A 188 6.91 26.09 -35.54
C LEU A 188 7.35 24.64 -35.31
N ASP A 189 8.27 24.13 -36.12
CA ASP A 189 8.79 22.75 -35.97
C ASP A 189 9.42 22.53 -34.60
N GLU A 190 10.27 23.46 -34.15
CA GLU A 190 10.84 23.41 -32.80
C GLU A 190 9.77 23.43 -31.71
N SER A 191 8.72 24.23 -31.88
CA SER A 191 7.61 24.30 -30.92
C SER A 191 6.83 22.99 -30.87
N GLN A 192 6.63 22.32 -32.01
CA GLN A 192 6.01 21.00 -32.09
C GLN A 192 6.86 19.92 -31.41
N ARG A 193 8.19 19.97 -31.58
CA ARG A 193 9.11 19.05 -30.88
C ARG A 193 9.05 19.27 -29.37
N ARG A 194 9.11 20.53 -28.91
CA ARG A 194 8.97 20.87 -27.48
C ARG A 194 7.63 20.42 -26.90
N LEU A 195 6.53 20.58 -27.66
CA LEU A 195 5.21 20.11 -27.25
C LEU A 195 5.18 18.58 -27.09
N THR A 196 5.77 17.86 -28.05
CA THR A 196 5.85 16.40 -28.00
C THR A 196 6.61 15.92 -26.77
N GLU A 197 7.73 16.56 -26.45
CA GLU A 197 8.51 16.25 -25.26
C GLU A 197 7.72 16.52 -23.96
N ARG A 198 7.05 17.68 -23.87
CA ARG A 198 6.18 17.99 -22.72
C ARG A 198 5.05 16.98 -22.54
N ARG A 199 4.42 16.52 -23.62
CA ARG A 199 3.37 15.48 -23.58
C ARG A 199 3.91 14.15 -23.06
N ARG A 200 5.15 13.78 -23.42
CA ARG A 200 5.81 12.59 -22.86
C ARG A 200 6.11 12.76 -21.37
N GLN A 201 6.60 13.93 -20.96
CA GLN A 201 6.85 14.24 -19.55
C GLN A 201 5.57 14.17 -18.71
N LEU A 202 4.45 14.70 -19.23
CA LEU A 202 3.15 14.59 -18.57
C LEU A 202 2.72 13.13 -18.43
N ALA A 203 2.79 12.36 -19.52
CA ALA A 203 2.41 10.94 -19.49
C ALA A 203 3.28 10.12 -18.50
N SER A 204 4.58 10.42 -18.39
CA SER A 204 5.43 9.76 -17.40
C SER A 204 5.06 10.14 -15.97
N LEU A 205 4.67 11.40 -15.75
CA LEU A 205 4.30 11.90 -14.42
C LEU A 205 2.95 11.33 -13.97
N GLU A 206 1.96 11.28 -14.86
CA GLU A 206 0.67 10.61 -14.61
C GLU A 206 0.85 9.11 -14.36
N ALA A 207 1.78 8.44 -15.07
CA ALA A 207 2.09 7.04 -14.84
C ALA A 207 2.74 6.80 -13.45
N SER A 208 3.65 7.68 -13.03
CA SER A 208 4.22 7.61 -11.68
C SER A 208 3.18 7.89 -10.59
N GLU A 209 2.33 8.91 -10.79
CA GLU A 209 1.25 9.26 -9.86
C GLU A 209 0.32 8.07 -9.65
N ARG A 210 -0.09 7.38 -10.72
CA ARG A 210 -0.98 6.21 -10.61
C ARG A 210 -0.38 5.09 -9.77
N ILE A 211 0.91 4.82 -9.94
CA ILE A 211 1.61 3.77 -9.17
C ILE A 211 1.74 4.18 -7.70
N GLU A 212 2.10 5.44 -7.43
CA GLU A 212 2.24 5.95 -6.07
C GLU A 212 0.90 6.06 -5.34
N ALA A 213 -0.14 6.61 -5.98
CA ALA A 213 -1.49 6.69 -5.42
C ALA A 213 -2.04 5.30 -5.08
N GLN A 214 -1.75 4.29 -5.91
CA GLN A 214 -2.16 2.91 -5.64
C GLN A 214 -1.41 2.33 -4.44
N ARG A 215 -0.08 2.52 -4.37
CA ARG A 215 0.72 2.11 -3.20
C ARG A 215 0.25 2.79 -1.92
N PHE A 216 0.02 4.10 -1.96
CA PHE A 216 -0.43 4.85 -0.79
C PHE A 216 -1.83 4.46 -0.35
N SER A 217 -2.75 4.16 -1.27
CA SER A 217 -4.08 3.64 -0.93
C SER A 217 -4.02 2.25 -0.30
N ASP A 218 -3.19 1.35 -0.86
CA ASP A 218 -3.02 -0.01 -0.35
C ASP A 218 -2.35 0.00 1.03
N ASP A 219 -1.26 0.76 1.18
CA ASP A 219 -0.52 0.91 2.44
C ASP A 219 -1.38 1.60 3.51
N ALA A 220 -2.08 2.70 3.17
CA ALA A 220 -2.93 3.41 4.13
C ALA A 220 -4.13 2.57 4.58
N GLY A 221 -4.72 1.76 3.71
CA GLY A 221 -5.82 0.86 4.05
C GLY A 221 -5.38 -0.23 5.03
N ILE A 222 -4.31 -0.94 4.71
CA ILE A 222 -3.74 -1.99 5.58
C ILE A 222 -3.35 -1.43 6.94
N GLU A 223 -2.77 -0.23 6.96
CA GLU A 223 -2.27 0.38 8.19
C GLU A 223 -3.38 0.99 9.05
N GLN A 224 -4.44 1.52 8.43
CA GLN A 224 -5.65 1.96 9.13
C GLN A 224 -6.34 0.77 9.80
N ASP A 225 -6.44 -0.36 9.11
CA ASP A 225 -7.00 -1.60 9.65
C ASP A 225 -6.18 -2.13 10.84
N GLN A 226 -4.84 -2.09 10.75
CA GLN A 226 -3.95 -2.47 11.86
C GLN A 226 -4.09 -1.53 13.07
N ALA A 227 -4.14 -0.21 12.84
CA ALA A 227 -4.32 0.77 13.90
C ALA A 227 -5.68 0.63 14.60
N LEU A 228 -6.75 0.35 13.84
CA LEU A 228 -8.07 0.06 14.39
C LEU A 228 -8.07 -1.23 15.22
N ALA A 229 -7.47 -2.30 14.71
CA ALA A 229 -7.37 -3.58 15.42
C ALA A 229 -6.62 -3.43 16.76
N LEU A 230 -5.49 -2.71 16.78
CA LEU A 230 -4.74 -2.43 18.01
C LEU A 230 -5.53 -1.53 18.98
N GLY A 231 -6.29 -0.57 18.46
CA GLY A 231 -7.17 0.29 19.24
C GLY A 231 -8.33 -0.48 19.89
N GLU A 232 -8.90 -1.45 19.17
CA GLU A 232 -9.92 -2.37 19.71
C GLU A 232 -9.33 -3.30 20.77
N GLU A 233 -8.17 -3.91 20.53
CA GLU A 233 -7.49 -4.78 21.50
C GLU A 233 -7.15 -4.03 22.80
N ALA A 234 -6.71 -2.76 22.69
CA ALA A 234 -6.46 -1.92 23.85
C ALA A 234 -7.74 -1.63 24.66
N ARG A 235 -8.89 -1.44 24.00
CA ARG A 235 -10.19 -1.29 24.69
C ARG A 235 -10.62 -2.58 25.37
N ASP A 236 -10.46 -3.72 24.71
CA ASP A 236 -10.82 -5.03 25.27
C ASP A 236 -10.01 -5.35 26.55
N ILE A 237 -8.72 -5.00 26.57
CA ILE A 237 -7.89 -5.15 27.76
C ILE A 237 -8.41 -4.25 28.89
N LEU A 238 -8.75 -2.99 28.61
CA LEU A 238 -9.31 -2.07 29.61
C LEU A 238 -10.65 -2.59 30.17
N ASP A 239 -11.54 -3.08 29.31
CA ASP A 239 -12.83 -3.65 29.71
C ASP A 239 -12.68 -4.92 30.55
N LEU A 240 -11.69 -5.78 30.23
CA LEU A 240 -11.37 -6.95 31.04
C LEU A 240 -10.86 -6.54 32.42
N MET A 241 -10.04 -5.49 32.48
CA MET A 241 -9.48 -4.98 33.74
C MET A 241 -10.54 -4.39 34.65
N ASP A 242 -11.51 -3.67 34.11
CA ASP A 242 -12.62 -3.14 34.90
C ASP A 242 -13.47 -4.27 35.48
N ARG A 243 -13.73 -5.33 34.72
CA ARG A 243 -14.40 -6.54 35.21
C ARG A 243 -13.60 -7.26 36.31
N ILE A 244 -12.29 -7.37 36.16
CA ILE A 244 -11.43 -7.98 37.19
C ILE A 244 -11.46 -7.14 38.47
N ARG A 245 -11.40 -5.81 38.37
CA ARG A 245 -11.48 -4.90 39.53
C ARG A 245 -12.82 -5.04 40.26
N GLU A 246 -13.91 -5.07 39.50
CA GLU A 246 -15.27 -5.22 40.03
C GLU A 246 -15.45 -6.58 40.73
N SER A 247 -15.00 -7.67 40.11
CA SER A 247 -15.04 -9.00 40.72
C SER A 247 -14.16 -9.14 41.97
N GLY A 248 -13.00 -8.46 42.00
CA GLY A 248 -12.12 -8.39 43.17
C GLY A 248 -12.79 -7.67 44.34
N ALA A 249 -13.40 -6.51 44.08
CA ALA A 249 -14.15 -5.75 45.09
C ALA A 249 -15.33 -6.55 45.64
N VAL A 250 -16.06 -7.29 44.79
CA VAL A 250 -17.13 -8.20 45.23
C VAL A 250 -16.56 -9.33 46.09
N ARG A 251 -15.43 -9.93 45.71
CA ARG A 251 -14.78 -10.98 46.49
C ARG A 251 -14.36 -10.52 47.88
N GLU A 252 -13.79 -9.32 47.96
CA GLU A 252 -13.37 -8.71 49.22
C GLU A 252 -14.58 -8.38 50.11
N SER A 253 -15.64 -7.82 49.53
CA SER A 253 -16.90 -7.57 50.22
C SER A 253 -17.57 -8.86 50.75
N LEU A 254 -17.43 -9.98 50.02
CA LEU A 254 -17.95 -11.29 50.42
C LEU A 254 -17.07 -11.98 51.46
N ALA A 255 -15.77 -11.69 51.51
CA ALA A 255 -14.86 -12.23 52.50
C ALA A 255 -15.01 -11.55 53.88
N ASP A 256 -15.47 -10.30 53.90
CA ASP A 256 -15.81 -9.56 55.12
C ASP A 256 -17.17 -9.95 55.74
N LEU A 257 -17.97 -10.78 55.04
CA LEU A 257 -19.22 -11.32 55.59
C LEU A 257 -18.91 -12.58 56.41
N ASP A 258 -19.40 -12.62 57.66
CA ASP A 258 -19.31 -13.81 58.52
C ASP A 258 -19.93 -15.03 57.82
N GLY A 259 -19.16 -16.12 57.77
CA GLY A 259 -19.53 -17.37 57.10
C GLY A 259 -20.84 -17.98 57.63
N PRO A 260 -21.52 -18.82 56.83
CA PRO A 260 -22.85 -19.32 57.17
C PRO A 260 -22.83 -20.08 58.51
N LEU A 261 -23.66 -19.62 59.45
CA LEU A 261 -23.90 -20.31 60.71
C LEU A 261 -24.47 -21.70 60.40
N LEU A 262 -23.71 -22.74 60.74
CA LEU A 262 -24.14 -24.13 60.64
C LEU A 262 -25.44 -24.31 61.44
N ARG A 263 -26.47 -24.83 60.77
CA ARG A 263 -27.75 -25.17 61.41
C ARG A 263 -27.51 -26.31 62.43
N PRO A 264 -27.78 -26.12 63.72
CA PRO A 264 -27.56 -27.16 64.71
C PRO A 264 -28.51 -28.34 64.47
N GLY A 265 -27.98 -29.56 64.33
CA GLY A 265 -28.78 -30.80 64.46
C GLY A 265 -28.92 -31.74 63.25
N GLN A 266 -28.11 -31.63 62.19
CA GLN A 266 -28.09 -32.68 61.15
C GLN A 266 -26.79 -33.49 61.21
N GLY A 267 -26.96 -34.75 61.62
CA GLY A 267 -25.91 -35.76 61.68
C GLY A 267 -25.55 -36.30 60.29
N ARG A 268 -24.26 -36.67 60.18
CA ARG A 268 -23.68 -37.67 59.28
C ARG A 268 -24.51 -37.98 58.01
N GLU A 269 -24.24 -37.24 56.94
CA GLU A 269 -24.39 -37.78 55.59
C GLU A 269 -23.38 -38.91 55.37
N PRO A 270 -23.73 -39.96 54.59
CA PRO A 270 -22.79 -41.01 54.23
C PRO A 270 -21.60 -40.39 53.47
N PRO A 271 -20.38 -40.93 53.61
CA PRO A 271 -19.24 -40.40 52.90
C PRO A 271 -19.50 -40.62 51.41
N VAL A 272 -19.84 -39.54 50.69
CA VAL A 272 -19.63 -39.51 49.25
C VAL A 272 -18.15 -39.77 49.06
N ASP A 273 -17.88 -40.88 48.40
CA ASP A 273 -16.56 -41.46 48.21
C ASP A 273 -15.63 -40.44 47.57
N ARG A 274 -14.80 -39.77 48.39
CA ARG A 274 -13.73 -38.87 47.93
C ARG A 274 -12.46 -39.66 47.58
N SER A 275 -12.54 -41.00 47.46
CA SER A 275 -11.38 -41.86 47.15
C SER A 275 -11.02 -41.91 45.68
N ALA A 276 -11.83 -41.37 44.78
CA ALA A 276 -11.45 -41.24 43.38
C ALA A 276 -11.05 -39.78 43.10
N GLN A 277 -9.77 -39.61 42.72
CA GLN A 277 -9.17 -38.40 42.14
C GLN A 277 -8.41 -37.46 43.10
N ASN A 278 -7.55 -38.02 43.95
CA ASN A 278 -6.21 -37.43 44.14
C ASN A 278 -5.23 -38.07 43.14
N GLY A 279 -5.59 -38.01 41.86
CA GLY A 279 -4.67 -38.35 40.78
C GLY A 279 -3.82 -37.13 40.50
N ASP A 280 -2.50 -37.27 40.53
CA ASP A 280 -1.61 -36.24 40.02
C ASP A 280 -1.99 -35.96 38.56
N VAL A 281 -2.59 -34.78 38.29
CA VAL A 281 -3.01 -34.39 36.94
C VAL A 281 -1.83 -34.48 35.98
N ALA A 282 -0.60 -34.29 36.46
CA ALA A 282 0.61 -34.45 35.67
C ALA A 282 0.86 -35.90 35.19
N GLY A 283 0.46 -36.91 35.95
CA GLY A 283 0.60 -38.33 35.58
C GLY A 283 -0.62 -38.91 34.84
N ALA A 284 -1.72 -38.17 34.80
CA ALA A 284 -2.98 -38.59 34.18
C ALA A 284 -3.49 -37.58 33.14
N TYR A 285 -2.62 -36.78 32.52
CA TYR A 285 -2.99 -35.86 31.44
C TYR A 285 -2.90 -36.55 30.08
N ARG A 286 -3.92 -36.38 29.22
CA ARG A 286 -3.88 -36.85 27.83
C ARG A 286 -4.16 -35.71 26.87
N LEU A 287 -3.67 -35.82 25.64
CA LEU A 287 -4.06 -34.87 24.60
C LEU A 287 -5.57 -34.94 24.33
N PRO A 288 -6.23 -33.78 24.15
CA PRO A 288 -7.68 -33.72 23.91
C PRO A 288 -8.08 -34.25 22.53
N VAL A 289 -7.14 -34.37 21.59
CA VAL A 289 -7.39 -34.83 20.23
C VAL A 289 -6.11 -35.49 19.68
N ILE A 290 -6.26 -36.34 18.68
CA ILE A 290 -5.16 -37.04 18.00
C ILE A 290 -4.94 -36.35 16.65
N GLY A 291 -3.67 -36.09 16.32
CA GLY A 291 -3.27 -35.43 15.07
C GLY A 291 -1.78 -35.12 15.02
N GLU A 292 -1.38 -34.34 14.02
CA GLU A 292 0.01 -33.89 13.85
C GLU A 292 0.26 -32.58 14.61
N ILE A 293 1.34 -32.50 15.39
CA ILE A 293 1.73 -31.27 16.07
C ILE A 293 2.31 -30.30 15.05
N VAL A 294 1.67 -29.15 14.89
CA VAL A 294 2.09 -28.09 13.94
C VAL A 294 2.86 -26.98 14.63
N THR A 295 2.55 -26.69 15.90
CA THR A 295 3.24 -25.64 16.66
C THR A 295 3.30 -25.97 18.15
N GLY A 296 4.50 -25.92 18.73
CA GLY A 296 4.76 -26.13 20.16
C GLY A 296 4.66 -24.85 21.00
N LEU A 297 4.75 -25.00 22.33
CA LEU A 297 4.74 -23.88 23.27
C LEU A 297 5.96 -22.97 23.04
N GLY A 298 5.71 -21.69 22.79
CA GLY A 298 6.74 -20.66 22.59
C GLY A 298 7.30 -20.58 21.17
N GLU A 299 6.94 -21.50 20.27
CA GLU A 299 7.28 -21.46 18.85
C GLU A 299 6.49 -20.38 18.11
N ILE A 300 7.02 -19.89 16.99
CA ILE A 300 6.34 -18.89 16.17
C ILE A 300 5.29 -19.63 15.32
N SER A 301 4.01 -19.30 15.51
CA SER A 301 2.91 -19.84 14.71
C SER A 301 2.89 -19.24 13.30
N ASP A 302 2.09 -19.81 12.40
CA ASP A 302 1.88 -19.27 11.04
C ASP A 302 1.35 -17.82 11.02
N SER A 303 0.73 -17.40 12.12
CA SER A 303 0.30 -16.02 12.35
C SER A 303 1.41 -15.08 12.85
N GLY A 304 2.65 -15.56 13.00
CA GLY A 304 3.83 -14.77 13.39
C GLY A 304 3.99 -14.51 14.89
N TYR A 305 3.13 -15.07 15.74
CA TYR A 305 3.17 -14.88 17.20
C TYR A 305 3.76 -16.11 17.91
N ARG A 306 4.30 -15.92 19.12
CA ARG A 306 4.71 -17.06 19.96
C ARG A 306 3.47 -17.79 20.48
N SER A 307 3.33 -19.06 20.14
CA SER A 307 2.25 -19.92 20.60
C SER A 307 2.27 -20.05 22.11
N ARG A 308 1.10 -19.99 22.75
CA ARG A 308 0.91 -20.16 24.20
C ARG A 308 0.53 -21.59 24.58
N GLY A 309 0.50 -22.50 23.61
CA GLY A 309 0.14 -23.90 23.82
C GLY A 309 0.59 -24.77 22.66
N LEU A 310 -0.01 -25.95 22.56
CA LEU A 310 0.25 -26.95 21.52
C LEU A 310 -0.87 -26.90 20.49
N THR A 311 -0.54 -26.65 19.22
CA THR A 311 -1.49 -26.69 18.10
C THR A 311 -1.34 -27.98 17.33
N ILE A 312 -2.46 -28.68 17.15
CA ILE A 312 -2.54 -30.01 16.56
C ILE A 312 -3.44 -29.93 15.31
N ALA A 313 -2.91 -30.24 14.13
CA ALA A 313 -3.70 -30.45 12.92
C ALA A 313 -4.42 -31.79 13.01
N VAL A 314 -5.73 -31.79 12.76
CA VAL A 314 -6.61 -32.95 12.99
C VAL A 314 -7.47 -33.23 11.78
N ASP A 315 -8.07 -34.43 11.73
CA ASP A 315 -9.04 -34.73 10.69
C ASP A 315 -10.31 -33.85 10.82
N PRO A 316 -11.00 -33.54 9.70
CA PRO A 316 -12.31 -32.92 9.70
C PRO A 316 -13.32 -33.61 10.64
N GLY A 317 -13.87 -32.85 11.58
CA GLY A 317 -14.87 -33.34 12.54
C GLY A 317 -14.32 -34.33 13.59
N ALA A 318 -13.01 -34.36 13.82
CA ALA A 318 -12.35 -35.14 14.86
C ALA A 318 -12.98 -34.92 16.24
N GLN A 319 -13.09 -36.00 17.03
CA GLN A 319 -13.64 -35.97 18.38
C GLN A 319 -12.65 -35.35 19.35
N ILE A 320 -13.10 -34.33 20.09
CA ILE A 320 -12.33 -33.68 21.16
C ILE A 320 -12.82 -34.22 22.50
N VAL A 321 -11.89 -34.62 23.36
CA VAL A 321 -12.15 -35.20 24.68
C VAL A 321 -11.50 -34.40 25.80
N ALA A 322 -12.01 -34.55 27.03
CA ALA A 322 -11.44 -33.92 28.21
C ALA A 322 -10.03 -34.48 28.53
N PRO A 323 -8.98 -33.63 28.59
CA PRO A 323 -7.60 -34.03 28.89
C PRO A 323 -7.39 -34.70 30.25
N ALA A 324 -8.20 -34.29 31.23
CA ALA A 324 -8.22 -34.81 32.59
C ALA A 324 -9.62 -34.59 33.18
N ALA A 325 -9.90 -35.21 34.33
CA ALA A 325 -11.15 -34.98 35.04
C ALA A 325 -11.20 -33.57 35.65
N GLY A 326 -12.36 -32.93 35.66
CA GLY A 326 -12.49 -31.55 36.11
C GLY A 326 -13.88 -30.95 35.94
N ARG A 327 -14.00 -29.66 36.18
CA ARG A 327 -15.23 -28.86 36.02
C ARG A 327 -15.08 -27.88 34.88
N VAL A 328 -16.08 -27.77 34.01
CA VAL A 328 -16.10 -26.77 32.94
C VAL A 328 -16.30 -25.37 33.54
N ALA A 329 -15.30 -24.52 33.42
CA ALA A 329 -15.36 -23.13 33.86
C ALA A 329 -15.91 -22.20 32.78
N TYR A 330 -15.70 -22.54 31.50
CA TYR A 330 -16.22 -21.79 30.36
C TYR A 330 -16.44 -22.70 29.16
N SER A 331 -17.50 -22.48 28.40
CA SER A 331 -17.79 -23.15 27.14
C SER A 331 -18.54 -22.19 26.23
N GLY A 332 -17.98 -21.87 25.06
CA GLY A 332 -18.64 -20.99 24.10
C GLY A 332 -17.71 -20.39 23.06
N ARG A 333 -18.29 -19.62 22.12
CA ARG A 333 -17.54 -18.97 21.05
C ARG A 333 -16.74 -17.78 21.57
N TYR A 334 -15.49 -17.68 21.16
CA TYR A 334 -14.61 -16.56 21.49
C TYR A 334 -13.98 -16.02 20.20
N ARG A 335 -14.01 -14.69 20.02
CA ARG A 335 -13.64 -14.05 18.75
C ARG A 335 -12.16 -14.31 18.45
N GLY A 336 -11.88 -14.82 17.25
CA GLY A 336 -10.51 -15.21 16.84
C GLY A 336 -10.05 -16.60 17.29
N TYR A 337 -10.81 -17.32 18.12
CA TYR A 337 -10.41 -18.61 18.71
C TYR A 337 -11.47 -19.72 18.55
N GLY A 338 -12.45 -19.53 17.67
CA GLY A 338 -13.54 -20.49 17.46
C GLY A 338 -14.38 -20.72 18.73
N ASN A 339 -14.89 -21.93 18.92
CA ASN A 339 -15.39 -22.33 20.23
C ASN A 339 -14.22 -22.70 21.14
N ILE A 340 -14.28 -22.22 22.38
CA ILE A 340 -13.31 -22.52 23.41
C ILE A 340 -13.96 -23.27 24.57
N LEU A 341 -13.17 -24.09 25.24
CA LEU A 341 -13.56 -24.82 26.44
C LEU A 341 -12.46 -24.67 27.49
N ILE A 342 -12.83 -24.24 28.68
CA ILE A 342 -11.93 -24.16 29.84
C ILE A 342 -12.37 -25.18 30.87
N ILE A 343 -11.48 -26.11 31.22
CA ILE A 343 -11.70 -27.12 32.25
C ILE A 343 -10.76 -26.83 33.42
N GLU A 344 -11.33 -26.57 34.58
CA GLU A 344 -10.61 -26.50 35.85
C GLU A 344 -10.43 -27.91 36.41
N HIS A 345 -9.20 -28.26 36.70
CA HIS A 345 -8.82 -29.54 37.29
C HIS A 345 -8.35 -29.33 38.73
N ASP A 346 -8.28 -30.42 39.50
CA ASP A 346 -7.75 -30.37 40.85
C ASP A 346 -6.28 -29.91 40.89
N GLY A 347 -5.84 -29.36 42.01
CA GLY A 347 -4.44 -28.93 42.19
C GLY A 347 -4.03 -27.65 41.45
N GLY A 348 -5.02 -26.83 41.04
CA GLY A 348 -4.79 -25.53 40.38
C GLY A 348 -4.44 -25.65 38.90
N TRP A 349 -4.74 -26.78 38.29
CA TRP A 349 -4.52 -27.05 36.87
C TRP A 349 -5.71 -26.56 36.04
N THR A 350 -5.45 -26.06 34.83
CA THR A 350 -6.50 -25.60 33.92
C THR A 350 -6.13 -25.95 32.49
N SER A 351 -7.05 -26.59 31.76
CA SER A 351 -6.92 -26.83 30.34
C SER A 351 -7.79 -25.83 29.57
N LEU A 352 -7.20 -25.15 28.60
CA LEU A 352 -7.91 -24.34 27.61
C LEU A 352 -7.80 -25.04 26.25
N ILE A 353 -8.93 -25.34 25.64
CA ILE A 353 -9.01 -25.91 24.29
C ILE A 353 -9.67 -24.86 23.40
N THR A 354 -9.05 -24.52 22.27
CA THR A 354 -9.55 -23.52 21.31
C THR A 354 -9.66 -24.08 19.90
N ASN A 355 -10.24 -23.29 19.00
CA ASN A 355 -10.51 -23.64 17.60
C ASN A 355 -11.39 -24.88 17.45
N MET A 356 -12.27 -25.12 18.42
CA MET A 356 -13.31 -26.14 18.30
C MET A 356 -14.43 -25.63 17.37
N ALA A 357 -15.08 -26.52 16.63
CA ALA A 357 -16.27 -26.18 15.85
C ALA A 357 -17.54 -26.22 16.72
N THR A 358 -17.63 -27.18 17.64
CA THR A 358 -18.74 -27.33 18.57
C THR A 358 -18.23 -27.77 19.93
N SER A 359 -18.84 -27.27 21.01
CA SER A 359 -18.68 -27.84 22.35
C SER A 359 -19.97 -28.56 22.75
N SER A 360 -19.84 -29.74 23.36
CA SER A 360 -20.94 -30.54 23.91
C SER A 360 -21.03 -30.45 25.43
N ALA A 361 -20.16 -29.69 26.08
CA ALA A 361 -20.12 -29.52 27.53
C ALA A 361 -20.57 -28.10 27.92
N ALA A 362 -21.39 -27.99 28.95
CA ALA A 362 -21.92 -26.73 29.46
C ALA A 362 -21.10 -26.21 30.65
N VAL A 363 -21.18 -24.90 30.91
CA VAL A 363 -20.54 -24.29 32.08
C VAL A 363 -21.07 -24.93 33.35
N GLY A 364 -20.16 -25.44 34.16
CA GLY A 364 -20.44 -26.11 35.42
C GLY A 364 -20.53 -27.62 35.38
N ASP A 365 -20.52 -28.24 34.19
CA ASP A 365 -20.49 -29.69 34.04
C ASP A 365 -19.22 -30.27 34.65
N ARG A 366 -19.35 -31.46 35.25
CA ARG A 366 -18.21 -32.29 35.66
C ARG A 366 -17.90 -33.29 34.55
N VAL A 367 -16.65 -33.29 34.10
CA VAL A 367 -16.15 -34.20 33.06
C VAL A 367 -15.11 -35.13 33.66
N VAL A 368 -15.11 -36.38 33.23
CA VAL A 368 -14.03 -37.33 33.53
C VAL A 368 -13.00 -37.31 32.39
N GLN A 369 -11.77 -37.74 32.66
CA GLN A 369 -10.76 -37.85 31.61
C GLN A 369 -11.28 -38.71 30.44
N GLY A 370 -11.14 -38.21 29.21
CA GLY A 370 -11.59 -38.89 28.00
C GLY A 370 -13.07 -38.72 27.67
N ALA A 371 -13.85 -38.01 28.50
CA ALA A 371 -15.23 -37.69 28.16
C ALA A 371 -15.30 -36.83 26.88
N PRO A 372 -16.26 -37.05 25.96
CA PRO A 372 -16.41 -36.23 24.76
C PRO A 372 -16.89 -34.81 25.13
N VAL A 373 -16.15 -33.79 24.67
CA VAL A 373 -16.42 -32.38 25.00
C VAL A 373 -16.64 -31.49 23.78
N GLY A 374 -16.40 -32.01 22.57
CA GLY A 374 -16.69 -31.29 21.33
C GLY A 374 -16.09 -31.93 20.09
N ARG A 375 -16.05 -31.16 19.00
CA ARG A 375 -15.51 -31.60 17.70
C ARG A 375 -14.72 -30.50 17.00
N SER A 376 -13.77 -30.89 16.15
CA SER A 376 -13.03 -29.98 15.27
C SER A 376 -13.87 -29.50 14.07
N GLY A 377 -13.36 -28.51 13.34
CA GLY A 377 -13.96 -27.98 12.10
C GLY A 377 -13.85 -28.92 10.91
N THR A 378 -14.29 -28.44 9.74
CA THR A 378 -14.30 -29.20 8.49
C THR A 378 -13.18 -28.81 7.53
N ASP A 379 -12.76 -27.54 7.53
CA ASP A 379 -11.80 -27.00 6.58
C ASP A 379 -10.44 -26.84 7.26
N ASP A 380 -9.51 -27.75 6.95
CA ASP A 380 -8.13 -27.80 7.47
C ASP A 380 -8.02 -27.50 8.98
N PRO A 381 -8.70 -28.29 9.84
CA PRO A 381 -8.88 -27.89 11.23
C PRO A 381 -7.61 -28.13 12.06
N ALA A 382 -7.25 -27.11 12.84
CA ALA A 382 -6.23 -27.21 13.88
C ALA A 382 -6.82 -26.86 15.25
N VAL A 383 -6.58 -27.71 16.25
CA VAL A 383 -7.03 -27.51 17.64
C VAL A 383 -5.83 -27.10 18.48
N THR A 384 -5.95 -26.00 19.22
CA THR A 384 -4.90 -25.57 20.15
C THR A 384 -5.31 -25.91 21.57
N VAL A 385 -4.38 -26.50 22.32
CA VAL A 385 -4.53 -26.81 23.74
C VAL A 385 -3.45 -26.11 24.55
N GLU A 386 -3.86 -25.45 25.63
CA GLU A 386 -2.98 -24.84 26.61
C GLU A 386 -3.25 -25.46 27.98
N LEU A 387 -2.19 -25.88 28.66
CA LEU A 387 -2.25 -26.35 30.03
C LEU A 387 -1.59 -25.31 30.93
N ARG A 388 -2.28 -24.92 32.00
CA ARG A 388 -1.77 -24.00 33.00
C ARG A 388 -1.78 -24.64 34.37
N ARG A 389 -0.80 -24.26 35.19
CA ARG A 389 -0.84 -24.49 36.65
C ARG A 389 -0.71 -23.15 37.35
N ASN A 390 -1.69 -22.79 38.16
CA ASN A 390 -1.74 -21.50 38.86
C ASN A 390 -1.52 -20.30 37.91
N GLY A 391 -2.10 -20.38 36.71
CA GLY A 391 -2.04 -19.32 35.69
C GLY A 391 -0.78 -19.29 34.83
N ARG A 392 0.24 -20.13 35.10
CA ARG A 392 1.45 -20.22 34.26
C ARG A 392 1.30 -21.33 33.20
N PRO A 393 1.60 -21.07 31.92
CA PRO A 393 1.64 -22.11 30.89
C PRO A 393 2.67 -23.19 31.23
N ILE A 394 2.29 -24.43 31.05
CA ILE A 394 3.13 -25.61 31.21
C ILE A 394 3.25 -26.29 29.85
N ASP A 395 4.46 -26.73 29.51
CA ASP A 395 4.68 -27.47 28.29
C ASP A 395 4.02 -28.85 28.38
N ILE A 396 3.01 -29.07 27.53
CA ILE A 396 2.26 -30.31 27.46
C ILE A 396 3.15 -31.43 26.90
N ALA A 397 4.08 -31.13 25.98
CA ALA A 397 4.93 -32.13 25.36
C ALA A 397 5.81 -32.87 26.38
N ALA A 398 6.18 -32.20 27.48
CA ALA A 398 6.95 -32.78 28.57
C ALA A 398 6.13 -33.72 29.48
N LEU A 399 4.79 -33.74 29.37
CA LEU A 399 3.90 -34.53 30.21
C LEU A 399 3.31 -35.76 29.52
N VAL A 400 3.29 -35.79 28.18
CA VAL A 400 2.67 -36.86 27.38
C VAL A 400 3.73 -37.73 26.66
N GLY A 401 4.98 -37.70 27.14
CA GLY A 401 6.15 -38.39 26.58
C GLY A 401 6.56 -39.63 27.36
#